data_AF-A0AAC8YVB6-F1
#
_entry.id   AF-A0AAC8YVB6-F1
#
_cell.length_a   1.000
_cell.length_b   1.000
_cell.length_c   1.000
_cell.angle_alpha   90.00
_cell.angle_beta   90.00
_cell.angle_gamma   90.00
#
_symmetry.space_group_name_H-M   'P 1'
#
loop_
_entity.id
_entity.type
_entity.pdbx_description
1 polymer ?
#
loop_
_entity_poly.entity_id
_entity_poly.type
_entity_poly.pdbx_seq_one_letter_code
_entity_poly.pdbx_strand_id
1 'polypeptide(L)'
;MKLGVVGLGSMGYGIAASLLRAGHEVCGADVNCEAVERLRTEGAMSEEIVTAAPDLHALVIVVLNSAQTESVLFSENGLAPKLTPGAVVICCVTVPPDFARAMAARCGAFGVHFLDAPISGGSVKAAQGKLSIMASGTAQAFEAARPMLDATAETVFKLGDSAGTGSAMKAVNQMLAGTHIAAMAEAITFGMTQGISPDTFLQVIPDCAGTSWMLENRAPHVVAGDYTPHSAVDIWPKDLGIVLDAARASKFSAPLTATALQQFIAASGMGLGREDDAAVTKVYARNAGLTLPGEE
;
A
#
# COMPACT_ATOMS: atom_id res chain seq x y z
N MET A 1 -16.56 -8.98 16.66
CA MET A 1 -16.34 -9.87 15.50
C MET A 1 -14.90 -10.31 15.51
N LYS A 2 -14.63 -11.53 15.05
CA LYS A 2 -13.28 -12.07 14.88
C LYS A 2 -12.77 -11.75 13.47
N LEU A 3 -11.65 -11.05 13.37
CA LEU A 3 -11.08 -10.52 12.13
C LEU A 3 -9.63 -10.99 11.96
N GLY A 4 -9.29 -11.48 10.78
CA GLY A 4 -7.91 -11.82 10.42
C GLY A 4 -7.21 -10.67 9.71
N VAL A 5 -5.93 -10.44 10.00
CA VAL A 5 -5.08 -9.53 9.24
C VAL A 5 -3.79 -10.24 8.83
N VAL A 6 -3.56 -10.38 7.53
CA VAL A 6 -2.33 -10.97 6.98
C VAL A 6 -1.49 -9.88 6.32
N GLY A 7 -0.24 -9.78 6.74
CA GLY A 7 0.64 -8.66 6.41
C GLY A 7 0.56 -7.59 7.50
N LEU A 8 1.60 -7.53 8.34
CA LEU A 8 1.77 -6.63 9.47
C LEU A 8 2.96 -5.67 9.27
N GLY A 9 3.23 -5.30 8.01
CA GLY A 9 4.09 -4.17 7.67
C GLY A 9 3.45 -2.82 8.05
N SER A 10 4.07 -1.71 7.66
CA SER A 10 3.67 -0.35 8.09
C SER A 10 2.18 -0.04 7.93
N MET A 11 1.55 -0.46 6.82
CA MET A 11 0.12 -0.26 6.58
C MET A 11 -0.74 -1.28 7.33
N GLY A 12 -0.41 -2.56 7.20
CA GLY A 12 -1.22 -3.65 7.77
C GLY A 12 -1.23 -3.68 9.29
N TYR A 13 -0.12 -3.29 9.92
CA TYR A 13 -0.07 -3.11 11.37
C TYR A 13 -0.98 -1.98 11.84
N GLY A 14 -0.99 -0.84 11.15
CA GLY A 14 -1.89 0.28 11.45
C GLY A 14 -3.36 -0.11 11.33
N ILE A 15 -3.70 -0.92 10.33
CA ILE A 15 -5.04 -1.50 10.16
C ILE A 15 -5.39 -2.41 11.34
N ALA A 16 -4.52 -3.36 11.69
CA ALA A 16 -4.74 -4.28 12.81
C ALA A 16 -4.94 -3.54 14.14
N ALA A 17 -4.09 -2.55 14.43
CA ALA A 17 -4.22 -1.70 15.62
C ALA A 17 -5.52 -0.89 15.63
N SER A 18 -5.98 -0.41 14.47
CA SER A 18 -7.25 0.30 14.36
C SER A 18 -8.45 -0.60 14.63
N LEU A 19 -8.41 -1.85 14.14
CA LEU A 19 -9.43 -2.86 14.43
C LEU A 19 -9.49 -3.21 15.92
N LEU A 20 -8.33 -3.35 16.59
CA LEU A 20 -8.25 -3.56 18.04
C LEU A 20 -8.88 -2.39 18.82
N ARG A 21 -8.54 -1.14 18.47
CA ARG A 21 -9.14 0.05 19.12
C ARG A 21 -10.65 0.17 18.90
N ALA A 22 -11.16 -0.34 17.80
CA ALA A 22 -12.60 -0.41 17.53
C ALA A 22 -13.31 -1.54 18.31
N GLY A 23 -12.58 -2.34 19.10
CA GLY A 23 -13.14 -3.40 19.95
C GLY A 23 -13.38 -4.72 19.22
N HIS A 24 -12.70 -4.96 18.09
CA HIS A 24 -12.75 -6.25 17.41
C HIS A 24 -11.71 -7.23 17.97
N GLU A 25 -12.01 -8.53 17.86
CA GLU A 25 -11.04 -9.59 18.15
C GLU A 25 -10.18 -9.78 16.90
N VAL A 26 -8.88 -9.47 16.99
CA VAL A 26 -7.98 -9.48 15.82
C VAL A 26 -7.00 -10.64 15.94
N CYS A 27 -6.88 -11.44 14.88
CA CYS A 27 -5.84 -12.44 14.71
C CYS A 27 -4.88 -11.97 13.60
N GLY A 28 -3.62 -11.73 13.96
CA GLY A 28 -2.59 -11.24 13.04
C GLY A 28 -1.69 -12.35 12.53
N ALA A 29 -1.25 -12.26 11.28
CA ALA A 29 -0.21 -13.11 10.72
C ALA A 29 0.74 -12.32 9.81
N ASP A 30 2.03 -12.59 9.95
CA ASP A 30 3.10 -12.06 9.10
C ASP A 30 4.28 -13.04 9.09
N VAL A 31 5.14 -12.93 8.08
CA VAL A 31 6.42 -13.66 8.05
C VAL A 31 7.41 -13.12 9.09
N ASN A 32 7.23 -11.88 9.52
CA ASN A 32 7.93 -11.26 10.62
C ASN A 32 7.23 -11.61 11.95
N CYS A 33 7.78 -12.59 12.67
CA CYS A 33 7.27 -13.03 13.96
C CYS A 33 7.24 -11.90 15.01
N GLU A 34 8.19 -10.96 14.98
CA GLU A 34 8.23 -9.84 15.94
C GLU A 34 7.00 -8.93 15.78
N ALA A 35 6.54 -8.70 14.54
CA ALA A 35 5.34 -7.91 14.28
C ALA A 35 4.07 -8.61 14.82
N VAL A 36 4.00 -9.93 14.70
CA VAL A 36 2.91 -10.75 15.25
C VAL A 36 2.90 -10.68 16.78
N GLU A 37 4.06 -10.86 17.42
CA GLU A 37 4.12 -10.81 18.88
C GLU A 37 3.83 -9.42 19.43
N ARG A 38 4.31 -8.37 18.78
CA ARG A 38 3.96 -7.00 19.16
C ARG A 38 2.44 -6.80 19.13
N LEU A 39 1.76 -7.25 18.08
CA LEU A 39 0.31 -7.15 18.00
C LEU A 39 -0.40 -7.95 19.10
N ARG A 40 0.10 -9.14 19.47
CA ARG A 40 -0.42 -9.94 20.59
C ARG A 40 -0.27 -9.23 21.92
N THR A 41 0.87 -8.58 22.18
CA THR A 41 1.05 -7.78 23.40
C THR A 41 0.08 -6.59 23.48
N GLU A 42 -0.43 -6.13 22.34
CA GLU A 42 -1.44 -5.07 22.24
C GLU A 42 -2.89 -5.59 22.31
N GLY A 43 -3.10 -6.88 22.55
CA GLY A 43 -4.42 -7.48 22.77
C GLY A 43 -4.99 -8.28 21.59
N ALA A 44 -4.20 -8.53 20.55
CA ALA A 44 -4.59 -9.51 19.53
C ALA A 44 -4.57 -10.94 20.06
N MET A 45 -5.32 -11.80 19.38
CA MET A 45 -5.44 -13.22 19.68
C MET A 45 -4.10 -13.94 19.60
N SER A 46 -3.85 -14.84 20.55
CA SER A 46 -2.68 -15.72 20.55
C SER A 46 -2.79 -16.85 19.51
N GLU A 47 -4.00 -17.23 19.13
CA GLU A 47 -4.29 -18.27 18.14
C GLU A 47 -3.65 -17.95 16.78
N GLU A 48 -3.13 -18.98 16.10
CA GLU A 48 -2.64 -18.84 14.72
C GLU A 48 -3.79 -18.62 13.74
N ILE A 49 -3.58 -17.76 12.75
CA ILE A 49 -4.66 -17.38 11.82
C ILE A 49 -5.24 -18.56 11.04
N VAL A 50 -4.44 -19.58 10.78
CA VAL A 50 -4.89 -20.81 10.10
C VAL A 50 -5.90 -21.58 10.96
N THR A 51 -5.66 -21.64 12.26
CA THR A 51 -6.56 -22.29 13.23
C THR A 51 -7.80 -21.43 13.48
N ALA A 52 -7.64 -20.11 13.56
CA ALA A 52 -8.75 -19.17 13.76
C ALA A 52 -9.66 -19.02 12.51
N ALA A 53 -9.17 -19.40 11.32
CA ALA A 53 -9.84 -19.15 10.03
C ALA A 53 -11.34 -19.54 9.98
N PRO A 54 -11.77 -20.70 10.53
CA PRO A 54 -13.18 -21.08 10.53
C PRO A 54 -14.10 -20.17 11.34
N ASP A 55 -13.55 -19.34 12.22
CA ASP A 55 -14.31 -18.38 13.04
C ASP A 55 -14.19 -16.93 12.52
N LEU A 56 -13.35 -16.68 11.52
CA LEU A 56 -13.11 -15.34 10.99
C LEU A 56 -14.30 -14.88 10.15
N HIS A 57 -14.82 -13.70 10.50
CA HIS A 57 -15.89 -13.04 9.76
C HIS A 57 -15.33 -12.29 8.55
N ALA A 58 -14.10 -11.78 8.67
CA ALA A 58 -13.37 -11.20 7.56
C ALA A 58 -11.87 -11.47 7.67
N LEU A 59 -11.22 -11.52 6.50
CA LEU A 59 -9.79 -11.65 6.34
C LEU A 59 -9.26 -10.45 5.55
N VAL A 60 -8.47 -9.60 6.18
CA VAL A 60 -7.81 -8.46 5.54
C VAL A 60 -6.42 -8.88 5.07
N ILE A 61 -6.10 -8.60 3.81
CA ILE A 61 -4.80 -8.93 3.21
C ILE A 61 -4.07 -7.65 2.83
N VAL A 62 -2.89 -7.44 3.40
CA VAL A 62 -2.05 -6.24 3.24
C VAL A 62 -0.59 -6.65 2.98
N VAL A 63 -0.41 -7.62 2.07
CA VAL A 63 0.90 -8.14 1.66
C VAL A 63 1.49 -7.36 0.48
N LEU A 64 2.68 -7.73 0.00
CA LEU A 64 3.43 -6.96 -1.00
C LEU A 64 2.79 -6.98 -2.40
N ASN A 65 2.35 -8.16 -2.86
CA ASN A 65 2.02 -8.38 -4.27
C ASN A 65 0.96 -9.48 -4.49
N SER A 66 0.57 -9.66 -5.76
CA SER A 66 -0.39 -10.66 -6.19
C SER A 66 0.01 -12.10 -5.83
N ALA A 67 1.30 -12.44 -5.99
CA ALA A 67 1.78 -13.80 -5.69
C ALA A 67 1.66 -14.13 -4.19
N GLN A 68 1.98 -13.18 -3.31
CA GLN A 68 1.76 -13.34 -1.87
C GLN A 68 0.26 -13.41 -1.54
N THR A 69 -0.56 -12.59 -2.18
CA THR A 69 -2.03 -12.63 -2.00
C THR A 69 -2.60 -14.01 -2.38
N GLU A 70 -2.15 -14.55 -3.51
CA GLU A 70 -2.54 -15.87 -3.98
C GLU A 70 -2.05 -16.98 -3.04
N SER A 71 -0.82 -16.90 -2.54
CA SER A 71 -0.30 -17.85 -1.56
C SER A 71 -1.11 -17.84 -0.26
N VAL A 72 -1.44 -16.66 0.26
CA VAL A 72 -2.26 -16.50 1.48
C VAL A 72 -3.64 -17.13 1.31
N LEU A 73 -4.24 -16.97 0.14
CA LEU A 73 -5.60 -17.47 -0.11
C LEU A 73 -5.65 -18.95 -0.49
N PHE A 74 -4.69 -19.42 -1.30
CA PHE A 74 -4.85 -20.67 -2.06
C PHE A 74 -3.62 -21.57 -2.11
N SER A 75 -2.58 -21.33 -1.30
CA SER A 75 -1.54 -22.35 -1.08
C SER A 75 -2.12 -23.61 -0.42
N GLU A 76 -1.29 -24.64 -0.19
CA GLU A 76 -1.69 -25.83 0.57
C GLU A 76 -2.30 -25.48 1.95
N ASN A 77 -1.80 -24.41 2.57
CA ASN A 77 -2.32 -23.88 3.84
C ASN A 77 -3.22 -22.64 3.67
N GLY A 78 -3.67 -22.35 2.45
CA GLY A 78 -4.46 -21.18 2.10
C GLY A 78 -5.72 -21.00 2.94
N LEU A 79 -6.06 -19.75 3.20
CA LEU A 79 -7.15 -19.38 4.11
C LEU A 79 -8.53 -19.41 3.45
N ALA A 80 -8.63 -19.20 2.13
CA ALA A 80 -9.92 -19.15 1.44
C ALA A 80 -10.82 -20.38 1.67
N PRO A 81 -10.33 -21.64 1.54
CA PRO A 81 -11.16 -22.82 1.79
C PRO A 81 -11.47 -23.08 3.28
N LYS A 82 -10.80 -22.37 4.20
CA LYS A 82 -10.96 -22.53 5.66
C LYS A 82 -11.93 -21.51 6.26
N LEU A 83 -12.24 -20.44 5.54
CA LEU A 83 -13.23 -19.44 5.94
C LEU A 83 -14.66 -20.01 5.82
N THR A 84 -15.56 -19.57 6.70
CA THR A 84 -16.98 -19.94 6.61
C THR A 84 -17.64 -19.27 5.39
N PRO A 85 -18.56 -19.95 4.68
CA PRO A 85 -19.42 -19.30 3.71
C PRO A 85 -20.10 -18.05 4.29
N GLY A 86 -20.06 -16.94 3.55
CA GLY A 86 -20.52 -15.61 3.99
C GLY A 86 -19.43 -14.72 4.61
N ALA A 87 -18.26 -15.27 4.98
CA ALA A 87 -17.10 -14.46 5.34
C ALA A 87 -16.60 -13.64 4.14
N VAL A 88 -15.82 -12.60 4.40
CA VAL A 88 -15.26 -11.74 3.33
C VAL A 88 -13.74 -11.65 3.38
N VAL A 89 -13.11 -11.80 2.22
CA VAL A 89 -11.72 -11.41 1.99
C VAL A 89 -11.69 -9.95 1.54
N ILE A 90 -10.96 -9.11 2.25
CA ILE A 90 -10.72 -7.71 1.87
C ILE A 90 -9.27 -7.59 1.40
N CYS A 91 -9.09 -7.44 0.09
CA CYS A 91 -7.78 -7.31 -0.52
C CYS A 91 -7.38 -5.84 -0.57
N CYS A 92 -6.44 -5.43 0.29
CA CYS A 92 -5.92 -4.06 0.35
C CYS A 92 -4.65 -3.87 -0.52
N VAL A 93 -4.28 -4.89 -1.29
CA VAL A 93 -3.01 -4.96 -2.02
C VAL A 93 -3.12 -4.24 -3.36
N THR A 94 -2.08 -3.50 -3.76
CA THR A 94 -1.97 -3.03 -5.15
C THR A 94 -1.71 -4.23 -6.07
N VAL A 95 -2.73 -4.60 -6.85
CA VAL A 95 -2.71 -5.74 -7.79
C VAL A 95 -3.29 -5.34 -9.14
N PRO A 96 -3.05 -6.11 -10.22
CA PRO A 96 -3.74 -5.92 -11.49
C PRO A 96 -5.26 -6.12 -11.36
N PRO A 97 -6.09 -5.35 -12.07
CA PRO A 97 -7.56 -5.49 -12.03
C PRO A 97 -8.06 -6.91 -12.38
N ASP A 98 -7.44 -7.57 -13.35
CA ASP A 98 -7.80 -8.94 -13.74
C ASP A 98 -7.47 -9.95 -12.63
N PHE A 99 -6.41 -9.72 -11.87
CA PHE A 99 -6.08 -10.55 -10.72
C PHE A 99 -7.18 -10.43 -9.65
N ALA A 100 -7.62 -9.21 -9.33
CA ALA A 100 -8.70 -9.00 -8.36
C ALA A 100 -10.01 -9.69 -8.80
N ARG A 101 -10.37 -9.62 -10.08
CA ARG A 101 -11.52 -10.37 -10.65
C ARG A 101 -11.36 -11.88 -10.48
N ALA A 102 -10.17 -12.42 -10.79
CA ALA A 102 -9.90 -13.85 -10.66
C ALA A 102 -9.95 -14.32 -9.21
N MET A 103 -9.43 -13.54 -8.25
CA MET A 103 -9.52 -13.85 -6.82
C MET A 103 -10.97 -13.87 -6.35
N ALA A 104 -11.78 -12.89 -6.78
CA ALA A 104 -13.19 -12.84 -6.42
C ALA A 104 -13.95 -14.08 -6.90
N ALA A 105 -13.73 -14.52 -8.15
CA ALA A 105 -14.34 -15.74 -8.69
C ALA A 105 -13.92 -17.00 -7.90
N ARG A 106 -12.63 -17.12 -7.54
CA ARG A 106 -12.11 -18.26 -6.78
C ARG A 106 -12.61 -18.28 -5.33
N CYS A 107 -12.67 -17.13 -4.65
CA CYS A 107 -13.29 -17.04 -3.32
C CYS A 107 -14.78 -17.42 -3.36
N GLY A 108 -15.50 -17.00 -4.41
CA GLY A 108 -16.89 -17.34 -4.62
C GLY A 108 -17.17 -18.86 -4.71
N ALA A 109 -16.21 -19.65 -5.22
CA ALA A 109 -16.33 -21.11 -5.26
C ALA A 109 -16.39 -21.76 -3.86
N PHE A 110 -15.97 -21.05 -2.82
CA PHE A 110 -16.06 -21.46 -1.41
C PHE A 110 -17.20 -20.77 -0.66
N GLY A 111 -18.05 -20.00 -1.35
CA GLY A 111 -19.07 -19.17 -0.71
C GLY A 111 -18.52 -17.97 0.06
N VAL A 112 -17.25 -17.60 -0.18
CA VAL A 112 -16.57 -16.47 0.48
C VAL A 112 -16.68 -15.24 -0.40
N HIS A 113 -17.09 -14.12 0.18
CA HIS A 113 -17.14 -12.82 -0.50
C HIS A 113 -15.73 -12.26 -0.71
N PHE A 114 -15.57 -11.41 -1.72
CA PHE A 114 -14.30 -10.74 -1.99
C PHE A 114 -14.55 -9.27 -2.26
N LEU A 115 -13.83 -8.41 -1.53
CA LEU A 115 -13.80 -6.97 -1.73
C LEU A 115 -12.41 -6.56 -2.19
N ASP A 116 -12.32 -6.05 -3.42
CA ASP A 116 -11.11 -5.40 -3.95
C ASP A 116 -11.05 -3.98 -3.39
N ALA A 117 -10.21 -3.76 -2.38
CA ALA A 117 -10.22 -2.57 -1.54
C ALA A 117 -8.82 -1.99 -1.29
N PRO A 118 -8.02 -1.69 -2.33
CA PRO A 118 -6.73 -1.05 -2.16
C PRO A 118 -6.85 0.30 -1.42
N ILE A 119 -5.79 0.61 -0.67
CA ILE A 119 -5.78 1.70 0.31
C ILE A 119 -4.82 2.82 -0.08
N SER A 120 -5.07 4.03 0.43
CA SER A 120 -4.22 5.21 0.29
C SER A 120 -4.23 6.06 1.56
N GLY A 121 -3.16 6.85 1.77
CA GLY A 121 -3.03 7.77 2.92
C GLY A 121 -1.80 7.58 3.82
N GLY A 122 -1.02 6.51 3.61
CA GLY A 122 0.20 6.24 4.37
C GLY A 122 -0.03 5.61 5.75
N SER A 123 1.08 5.21 6.40
CA SER A 123 1.07 4.47 7.67
C SER A 123 0.44 5.25 8.82
N VAL A 124 0.61 6.58 8.83
CA VAL A 124 0.00 7.47 9.83
C VAL A 124 -1.53 7.40 9.76
N LYS A 125 -2.12 7.54 8.57
CA LYS A 125 -3.57 7.41 8.41
C LYS A 125 -4.06 5.99 8.68
N ALA A 126 -3.28 4.97 8.32
CA ALA A 126 -3.57 3.58 8.67
C ALA A 126 -3.67 3.40 10.20
N ALA A 127 -2.68 3.89 10.94
CA ALA A 127 -2.62 3.79 12.39
C ALA A 127 -3.72 4.58 13.10
N GLN A 128 -4.30 5.59 12.45
CA GLN A 128 -5.40 6.40 12.97
C GLN A 128 -6.79 5.89 12.57
N GLY A 129 -6.88 4.85 11.74
CA GLY A 129 -8.16 4.38 11.17
C GLY A 129 -8.79 5.39 10.21
N LYS A 130 -7.95 6.13 9.46
CA LYS A 130 -8.36 7.22 8.58
C LYS A 130 -7.95 7.00 7.12
N LEU A 131 -7.92 5.75 6.67
CA LEU A 131 -7.54 5.45 5.29
C LEU A 131 -8.57 5.95 4.29
N SER A 132 -8.11 6.27 3.09
CA SER A 132 -8.95 6.32 1.91
C SER A 132 -8.93 4.95 1.25
N ILE A 133 -10.10 4.32 1.13
CA ILE A 133 -10.24 2.98 0.57
C ILE A 133 -10.97 3.06 -0.77
N MET A 134 -10.35 2.54 -1.82
CA MET A 134 -10.90 2.50 -3.19
C MET A 134 -11.51 1.12 -3.43
N ALA A 135 -12.72 0.90 -2.94
CA ALA A 135 -13.32 -0.43 -2.86
C ALA A 135 -14.24 -0.73 -4.05
N SER A 136 -14.22 -1.97 -4.53
CA SER A 136 -15.11 -2.50 -5.56
C SER A 136 -15.47 -3.96 -5.26
N GLY A 137 -16.71 -4.34 -5.50
CA GLY A 137 -17.22 -5.67 -5.15
C GLY A 137 -18.74 -5.69 -5.06
N THR A 138 -19.29 -6.88 -4.80
CA THR A 138 -20.75 -7.04 -4.67
C THR A 138 -21.28 -6.33 -3.44
N ALA A 139 -22.59 -6.06 -3.41
CA ALA A 139 -23.25 -5.49 -2.23
C ALA A 139 -23.00 -6.33 -0.96
N GLN A 140 -23.04 -7.66 -1.08
CA GLN A 140 -22.78 -8.57 0.02
C GLN A 140 -21.33 -8.49 0.52
N ALA A 141 -20.36 -8.32 -0.38
CA ALA A 141 -18.96 -8.10 0.02
C ALA A 141 -18.79 -6.79 0.81
N PHE A 142 -19.46 -5.72 0.38
CA PHE A 142 -19.48 -4.44 1.12
C PHE A 142 -20.17 -4.56 2.48
N GLU A 143 -21.29 -5.27 2.57
CA GLU A 143 -22.00 -5.48 3.84
C GLU A 143 -21.17 -6.30 4.82
N ALA A 144 -20.60 -7.42 4.38
CA ALA A 144 -19.74 -8.26 5.21
C ALA A 144 -18.46 -7.53 5.66
N ALA A 145 -17.91 -6.65 4.81
CA ALA A 145 -16.70 -5.89 5.12
C ALA A 145 -16.95 -4.65 5.99
N ARG A 146 -18.21 -4.22 6.16
CA ARG A 146 -18.57 -2.95 6.81
C ARG A 146 -17.87 -2.73 8.15
N PRO A 147 -17.80 -3.70 9.08
CA PRO A 147 -17.16 -3.44 10.38
C PRO A 147 -15.67 -3.11 10.27
N MET A 148 -14.95 -3.75 9.33
CA MET A 148 -13.56 -3.41 9.06
C MET A 148 -13.43 -2.03 8.41
N LEU A 149 -14.29 -1.72 7.44
CA LEU A 149 -14.30 -0.43 6.75
C LEU A 149 -14.57 0.72 7.72
N ASP A 150 -15.58 0.58 8.58
CA ASP A 150 -15.97 1.58 9.58
C ASP A 150 -14.86 1.82 10.63
N ALA A 151 -14.05 0.81 10.93
CA ALA A 151 -12.94 0.91 11.89
C ALA A 151 -11.64 1.50 11.30
N THR A 152 -11.47 1.46 9.98
CA THR A 152 -10.16 1.70 9.35
C THR A 152 -10.16 2.84 8.32
N ALA A 153 -11.33 3.28 7.87
CA ALA A 153 -11.47 4.27 6.82
C ALA A 153 -12.04 5.60 7.33
N GLU A 154 -11.44 6.69 6.84
CA GLU A 154 -12.06 8.02 6.86
C GLU A 154 -13.01 8.16 5.67
N THR A 155 -12.70 7.52 4.54
CA THR A 155 -13.52 7.56 3.33
C THR A 155 -13.44 6.25 2.58
N VAL A 156 -14.59 5.70 2.22
CA VAL A 156 -14.71 4.53 1.34
C VAL A 156 -15.35 4.97 0.03
N PHE A 157 -14.56 4.95 -1.04
CA PHE A 157 -15.05 5.13 -2.40
C PHE A 157 -15.58 3.79 -2.89
N LYS A 158 -16.89 3.71 -3.17
CA LYS A 158 -17.53 2.51 -3.71
C LYS A 158 -17.54 2.57 -5.24
N LEU A 159 -16.74 1.72 -5.87
CA LEU A 159 -16.40 1.76 -7.28
C LEU A 159 -16.95 0.54 -8.01
N GLY A 160 -18.20 0.60 -8.44
CA GLY A 160 -18.84 -0.51 -9.15
C GLY A 160 -19.26 -1.66 -8.24
N ASP A 161 -19.87 -2.66 -8.87
CA ASP A 161 -20.61 -3.79 -8.28
C ASP A 161 -19.87 -5.14 -8.39
N SER A 162 -18.63 -5.10 -8.89
CA SER A 162 -17.73 -6.26 -9.01
C SER A 162 -16.28 -5.86 -8.75
N ALA A 163 -15.44 -6.84 -8.38
CA ALA A 163 -14.03 -6.60 -8.10
C ALA A 163 -13.26 -6.16 -9.36
N GLY A 164 -12.20 -5.36 -9.17
CA GLY A 164 -11.25 -4.95 -10.21
C GLY A 164 -11.22 -3.45 -10.46
N THR A 165 -12.34 -2.73 -10.27
CA THR A 165 -12.38 -1.27 -10.46
C THR A 165 -11.61 -0.55 -9.34
N GLY A 166 -11.60 -1.10 -8.12
CA GLY A 166 -10.80 -0.61 -7.00
C GLY A 166 -9.32 -0.66 -7.33
N SER A 167 -8.84 -1.82 -7.78
CA SER A 167 -7.48 -2.02 -8.29
C SER A 167 -7.15 -1.13 -9.49
N ALA A 168 -8.09 -0.91 -10.42
CA ALA A 168 -7.88 -0.01 -11.55
C ALA A 168 -7.73 1.45 -11.09
N MET A 169 -8.58 1.91 -10.16
CA MET A 169 -8.46 3.24 -9.57
C MET A 169 -7.16 3.40 -8.78
N LYS A 170 -6.74 2.34 -8.06
CA LYS A 170 -5.45 2.33 -7.39
C LYS A 170 -4.29 2.46 -8.37
N ALA A 171 -4.35 1.83 -9.54
CA ALA A 171 -3.34 2.01 -10.58
C ALA A 171 -3.24 3.48 -11.04
N VAL A 172 -4.38 4.18 -11.20
CA VAL A 172 -4.40 5.63 -11.47
C VAL A 172 -3.75 6.41 -10.32
N ASN A 173 -4.07 6.07 -9.07
CA ASN A 173 -3.44 6.70 -7.91
C ASN A 173 -1.92 6.47 -7.87
N GLN A 174 -1.46 5.23 -8.10
CA GLN A 174 -0.03 4.91 -8.09
C GLN A 174 0.72 5.53 -9.26
N MET A 175 0.08 5.70 -10.41
CA MET A 175 0.60 6.46 -11.54
C MET A 175 0.99 7.87 -11.11
N LEU A 176 0.05 8.59 -10.48
CA LEU A 176 0.28 9.94 -9.98
C LEU A 176 1.30 9.95 -8.84
N ALA A 177 1.14 9.05 -7.87
CA ALA A 177 1.97 9.03 -6.68
C ALA A 177 3.45 8.80 -7.00
N GLY A 178 3.78 7.79 -7.81
CA GLY A 178 5.17 7.51 -8.17
C GLY A 178 5.76 8.61 -9.05
N THR A 179 4.96 9.19 -9.95
CA THR A 179 5.39 10.34 -10.76
C THR A 179 5.69 11.55 -9.87
N HIS A 180 4.84 11.85 -8.90
CA HIS A 180 5.03 12.99 -7.99
C HIS A 180 6.24 12.83 -7.07
N ILE A 181 6.53 11.61 -6.59
CA ILE A 181 7.74 11.36 -5.80
C ILE A 181 8.99 11.55 -6.66
N ALA A 182 9.02 10.98 -7.87
CA ALA A 182 10.14 11.15 -8.80
C ALA A 182 10.33 12.61 -9.21
N ALA A 183 9.23 13.36 -9.42
CA ALA A 183 9.27 14.78 -9.72
C ALA A 183 9.72 15.63 -8.53
N MET A 184 9.32 15.28 -7.30
CA MET A 184 9.84 15.92 -6.08
C MET A 184 11.36 15.75 -5.99
N ALA A 185 11.84 14.52 -6.18
CA ALA A 185 13.26 14.19 -6.15
C ALA A 185 14.08 14.95 -7.21
N GLU A 186 13.54 15.09 -8.42
CA GLU A 186 14.14 15.92 -9.47
C GLU A 186 14.14 17.41 -9.09
N ALA A 187 13.00 17.92 -8.61
CA ALA A 187 12.84 19.34 -8.31
C ALA A 187 13.70 19.81 -7.13
N ILE A 188 13.79 19.03 -6.04
CA ILE A 188 14.60 19.41 -4.87
C ILE A 188 16.09 19.43 -5.22
N THR A 189 16.57 18.44 -5.98
CA THR A 189 17.97 18.37 -6.41
C THR A 189 18.29 19.43 -7.46
N PHE A 190 17.38 19.70 -8.40
CA PHE A 190 17.53 20.83 -9.31
C PHE A 190 17.60 22.15 -8.53
N GLY A 191 16.72 22.38 -7.55
CA GLY A 191 16.76 23.55 -6.68
C GLY A 191 18.11 23.74 -5.99
N MET A 192 18.72 22.66 -5.49
CA MET A 192 20.06 22.68 -4.90
C MET A 192 21.14 23.14 -5.90
N THR A 193 21.06 22.74 -7.17
CA THR A 193 21.98 23.26 -8.21
C THR A 193 21.83 24.76 -8.46
N GLN A 194 20.68 25.34 -8.09
CA GLN A 194 20.39 26.77 -8.17
C GLN A 194 20.72 27.51 -6.87
N GLY A 195 21.34 26.85 -5.89
CA GLY A 195 21.70 27.44 -4.59
C GLY A 195 20.55 27.50 -3.58
N ILE A 196 19.44 26.80 -3.82
CA ILE A 196 18.30 26.71 -2.90
C ILE A 196 18.54 25.54 -1.94
N SER A 197 18.51 25.78 -0.63
CA SER A 197 18.64 24.69 0.35
C SER A 197 17.39 23.79 0.36
N PRO A 198 17.53 22.49 0.70
CA PRO A 198 16.39 21.59 0.91
C PRO A 198 15.33 22.16 1.87
N ASP A 199 15.75 22.81 2.96
CA ASP A 199 14.82 23.49 3.90
C ASP A 199 14.03 24.61 3.23
N THR A 200 14.69 25.45 2.43
CA THR A 200 14.02 26.55 1.72
C THR A 200 13.04 26.01 0.69
N PHE A 201 13.42 24.92 -0.01
CA PHE A 201 12.52 24.23 -0.94
C PHE A 201 11.25 23.73 -0.23
N LEU A 202 11.42 23.05 0.91
CA LEU A 202 10.31 22.52 1.71
C LEU A 202 9.44 23.62 2.34
N GLN A 203 10.02 24.78 2.64
CA GLN A 203 9.27 25.93 3.13
C GLN A 203 8.38 26.54 2.03
N VAL A 204 8.87 26.62 0.78
CA VAL A 204 8.21 27.39 -0.28
C VAL A 204 7.22 26.57 -1.09
N ILE A 205 7.60 25.35 -1.52
CA ILE A 205 6.83 24.60 -2.52
C ILE A 205 5.44 24.16 -2.02
N PRO A 206 5.23 23.74 -0.76
CA PRO A 206 3.90 23.37 -0.27
C PRO A 206 2.84 24.47 -0.43
N ASP A 207 3.23 25.75 -0.34
CA ASP A 207 2.33 26.90 -0.53
C ASP A 207 2.19 27.33 -2.01
N CYS A 208 2.87 26.64 -2.93
CA CYS A 208 2.88 26.94 -4.36
C CYS A 208 2.08 25.91 -5.18
N ALA A 209 1.64 26.30 -6.38
CA ALA A 209 0.88 25.43 -7.28
C ALA A 209 1.65 24.17 -7.76
N GLY A 210 2.98 24.13 -7.59
CA GLY A 210 3.81 22.97 -7.89
C GLY A 210 3.78 21.88 -6.82
N THR A 211 3.07 22.07 -5.71
CA THR A 211 2.97 21.08 -4.64
C THR A 211 2.21 19.81 -5.08
N SER A 212 2.43 18.74 -4.31
CA SER A 212 1.57 17.56 -4.31
C SER A 212 1.62 16.93 -2.92
N TRP A 213 0.61 16.13 -2.57
CA TRP A 213 0.62 15.40 -1.30
C TRP A 213 1.88 14.54 -1.13
N MET A 214 2.35 13.89 -2.19
CA MET A 214 3.57 13.07 -2.13
C MET A 214 4.82 13.91 -1.88
N LEU A 215 4.89 15.12 -2.43
CA LEU A 215 5.98 16.05 -2.15
C LEU A 215 5.96 16.46 -0.69
N GLU A 216 4.83 16.95 -0.19
CA GLU A 216 4.68 17.39 1.20
C GLU A 216 4.96 16.25 2.19
N ASN A 217 4.70 15.01 1.79
CA ASN A 217 4.94 13.85 2.63
C ASN A 217 6.37 13.29 2.55
N ARG A 218 7.10 13.45 1.44
CA ARG A 218 8.45 12.86 1.25
C ARG A 218 9.61 13.83 1.30
N ALA A 219 9.42 15.08 0.88
CA ALA A 219 10.46 16.09 0.97
C ALA A 219 10.97 16.30 2.42
N PRO A 220 10.13 16.21 3.49
CA PRO A 220 10.63 16.24 4.87
C PRO A 220 11.65 15.14 5.20
N HIS A 221 11.52 13.95 4.61
CA HIS A 221 12.47 12.84 4.84
C HIS A 221 13.85 13.18 4.26
N VAL A 222 13.88 13.76 3.06
CA VAL A 222 15.11 14.23 2.40
C VAL A 222 15.77 15.33 3.22
N VAL A 223 15.00 16.32 3.67
CA VAL A 223 15.50 17.44 4.50
C VAL A 223 16.07 16.94 5.83
N ALA A 224 15.38 15.99 6.47
CA ALA A 224 15.85 15.37 7.71
C ALA A 224 17.07 14.46 7.53
N GLY A 225 17.38 14.04 6.30
CA GLY A 225 18.38 13.01 6.02
C GLY A 225 18.00 11.63 6.60
N ASP A 226 16.71 11.40 6.88
CA ASP A 226 16.20 10.14 7.43
C ASP A 226 15.49 9.36 6.34
N TYR A 227 16.13 8.28 5.89
CA TYR A 227 15.60 7.37 4.88
C TYR A 227 15.10 6.05 5.48
N THR A 228 14.72 6.05 6.77
CA THR A 228 14.03 4.93 7.41
C THR A 228 12.71 4.65 6.68
N PRO A 229 12.47 3.44 6.17
CA PRO A 229 11.37 3.19 5.25
C PRO A 229 10.00 3.27 5.93
N HIS A 230 9.18 4.25 5.55
CA HIS A 230 7.73 4.21 5.74
C HIS A 230 7.03 3.55 4.56
N SER A 231 7.63 3.68 3.38
CA SER A 231 7.36 2.96 2.14
C SER A 231 8.69 2.76 1.43
N ALA A 232 9.01 1.54 1.02
CA ALA A 232 10.33 1.24 0.48
C ALA A 232 10.46 1.60 -1.01
N VAL A 233 11.66 1.93 -1.47
CA VAL A 233 11.96 2.15 -2.91
C VAL A 233 11.41 1.02 -3.78
N ASP A 234 11.63 -0.24 -3.41
CA ASP A 234 11.23 -1.41 -4.20
C ASP A 234 9.70 -1.61 -4.32
N ILE A 235 8.89 -0.84 -3.59
CA ILE A 235 7.44 -0.79 -3.82
C ILE A 235 7.12 -0.20 -5.20
N TRP A 236 7.90 0.81 -5.65
CA TRP A 236 7.59 1.57 -6.85
C TRP A 236 7.91 0.84 -8.16
N PRO A 237 9.01 0.08 -8.31
CA PRO A 237 9.21 -0.77 -9.47
C PRO A 237 8.05 -1.75 -9.69
N LYS A 238 7.53 -2.33 -8.60
CA LYS A 238 6.35 -3.20 -8.64
C LYS A 238 5.08 -2.44 -9.03
N ASP A 239 4.75 -1.36 -8.32
CA ASP A 239 3.49 -0.65 -8.53
C ASP A 239 3.44 0.03 -9.90
N LEU A 240 4.50 0.75 -10.30
CA LEU A 240 4.57 1.37 -11.63
C LEU A 240 4.67 0.33 -12.75
N GLY A 241 5.24 -0.86 -12.48
CA GLY A 241 5.16 -2.00 -13.38
C GLY A 241 3.71 -2.43 -13.66
N ILE A 242 2.90 -2.60 -12.60
CA ILE A 242 1.46 -2.89 -12.72
C ILE A 242 0.74 -1.81 -13.53
N VAL A 243 1.04 -0.53 -13.26
CA VAL A 243 0.45 0.60 -14.00
C VAL A 243 0.79 0.52 -15.49
N LEU A 244 2.07 0.31 -15.83
CA LEU A 244 2.51 0.25 -17.23
C LEU A 244 1.98 -0.98 -17.98
N ASP A 245 1.83 -2.11 -17.30
CA ASP A 245 1.20 -3.29 -17.90
C ASP A 245 -0.29 -3.04 -18.19
N ALA A 246 -1.01 -2.39 -17.27
CA ALA A 246 -2.40 -1.98 -17.50
C ALA A 246 -2.55 -0.94 -18.63
N ALA A 247 -1.62 0.02 -18.71
CA ALA A 247 -1.55 0.99 -19.81
C ALA A 247 -1.29 0.27 -21.15
N ARG A 248 -0.36 -0.68 -21.20
CA ARG A 248 -0.05 -1.46 -22.40
C ARG A 248 -1.26 -2.27 -22.87
N ALA A 249 -1.98 -2.92 -21.95
CA ALA A 249 -3.17 -3.70 -22.27
C ALA A 249 -4.29 -2.84 -22.90
N SER A 250 -4.36 -1.56 -22.55
CA SER A 250 -5.31 -0.59 -23.11
C SER A 250 -4.76 0.21 -24.30
N LYS A 251 -3.54 -0.11 -24.78
CA LYS A 251 -2.82 0.66 -25.82
C LYS A 251 -2.66 2.15 -25.45
N PHE A 252 -2.64 2.46 -24.16
CA PHE A 252 -2.42 3.80 -23.64
C PHE A 252 -0.91 4.08 -23.47
N SER A 253 -0.47 5.25 -23.92
CA SER A 253 0.92 5.69 -23.73
C SER A 253 1.05 6.44 -22.41
N ALA A 254 1.86 5.91 -21.48
CA ALA A 254 2.11 6.49 -20.15
C ALA A 254 3.59 6.92 -19.99
N PRO A 255 4.06 7.94 -20.73
CA PRO A 255 5.49 8.29 -20.79
C PRO A 255 6.05 8.78 -19.45
N LEU A 256 5.30 9.59 -18.70
CA LEU A 256 5.76 10.11 -17.40
C LEU A 256 5.97 8.98 -16.38
N THR A 257 5.04 8.02 -16.35
CA THR A 257 5.13 6.81 -15.51
C THR A 257 6.33 5.96 -15.89
N ALA A 258 6.60 5.79 -17.19
CA ALA A 258 7.76 5.05 -17.66
C ALA A 258 9.07 5.71 -17.22
N THR A 259 9.18 7.03 -17.32
CA THR A 259 10.34 7.79 -16.82
C THR A 259 10.49 7.64 -15.31
N ALA A 260 9.41 7.84 -14.54
CA ALA A 260 9.45 7.68 -13.09
C ALA A 260 9.91 6.27 -12.68
N LEU A 261 9.41 5.22 -13.34
CA LEU A 261 9.84 3.84 -13.11
C LEU A 261 11.36 3.67 -13.30
N GLN A 262 11.96 4.28 -14.33
CA GLN A 262 13.40 4.18 -14.54
C GLN A 262 14.21 4.76 -13.37
N GLN A 263 13.72 5.82 -12.72
CA GLN A 263 14.39 6.41 -11.57
C GLN A 263 14.34 5.49 -10.35
N PHE A 264 13.21 4.84 -10.10
CA PHE A 264 13.10 3.85 -9.02
C PHE A 264 13.91 2.58 -9.30
N ILE A 265 13.99 2.13 -10.56
CA ILE A 265 14.88 1.03 -10.96
C ILE A 265 16.34 1.41 -10.73
N ALA A 266 16.74 2.64 -11.08
CA ALA A 266 18.08 3.14 -10.83
C ALA A 266 18.39 3.19 -9.33
N ALA A 267 17.47 3.69 -8.49
CA ALA A 267 17.62 3.70 -7.03
C ALA A 267 17.74 2.28 -6.46
N SER A 268 16.90 1.35 -6.90
CA SER A 268 16.98 -0.07 -6.51
C SER A 268 18.35 -0.67 -6.90
N GLY A 269 18.81 -0.42 -8.13
CA GLY A 269 20.13 -0.85 -8.62
C GLY A 269 21.32 -0.23 -7.89
N MET A 270 21.12 0.88 -7.17
CA MET A 270 22.10 1.48 -6.26
C MET A 270 22.13 0.79 -4.87
N GLY A 271 21.29 -0.22 -4.64
CA GLY A 271 21.17 -0.89 -3.35
C GLY A 271 20.18 -0.23 -2.38
N LEU A 272 19.43 0.78 -2.84
CA LEU A 272 18.52 1.57 -2.00
C LEU A 272 17.14 0.93 -1.82
N GLY A 273 16.93 -0.29 -2.33
CA GLY A 273 15.61 -0.92 -2.44
C GLY A 273 14.80 -1.01 -1.13
N ARG A 274 15.50 -1.08 0.02
CA ARG A 274 14.90 -1.17 1.37
C ARG A 274 14.85 0.16 2.11
N GLU A 275 15.41 1.23 1.56
CA GLU A 275 15.28 2.58 2.12
C GLU A 275 13.91 3.19 1.80
N ASP A 276 13.56 4.27 2.50
CA ASP A 276 12.37 5.06 2.20
C ASP A 276 12.37 5.49 0.73
N ASP A 277 11.20 5.52 0.12
CA ASP A 277 11.07 5.83 -1.30
C ASP A 277 11.50 7.27 -1.67
N ALA A 278 11.65 8.16 -0.68
CA ALA A 278 12.33 9.45 -0.84
C ALA A 278 13.81 9.31 -1.26
N ALA A 279 14.44 8.16 -1.03
CA ALA A 279 15.81 7.85 -1.43
C ALA A 279 16.02 7.83 -2.95
N VAL A 280 14.95 7.84 -3.76
CA VAL A 280 15.05 8.08 -5.20
C VAL A 280 15.73 9.44 -5.51
N THR A 281 15.69 10.39 -4.58
CA THR A 281 16.44 11.67 -4.63
C THR A 281 17.95 11.46 -4.77
N LYS A 282 18.50 10.40 -4.17
CA LYS A 282 19.94 10.05 -4.26
C LYS A 282 20.37 9.75 -5.70
N VAL A 283 19.46 9.29 -6.57
CA VAL A 283 19.74 9.08 -8.00
C VAL A 283 20.09 10.41 -8.67
N TYR A 284 19.27 11.43 -8.44
CA TYR A 284 19.44 12.75 -9.04
C TYR A 284 20.63 13.49 -8.42
N ALA A 285 20.78 13.44 -7.09
CA ALA A 285 21.90 14.07 -6.40
C ALA A 285 23.25 13.53 -6.88
N ARG A 286 23.38 12.19 -7.02
CA ARG A 286 24.58 11.56 -7.58
C ARG A 286 24.87 12.06 -9.00
N ASN A 287 23.86 12.15 -9.85
CA ASN A 287 24.04 12.60 -11.23
C ASN A 287 24.45 14.08 -11.32
N ALA A 288 24.03 14.90 -10.35
CA ALA A 288 24.38 16.31 -10.25
C ALA A 288 25.65 16.61 -9.43
N GLY A 289 26.27 15.59 -8.82
CA GLY A 289 27.42 15.76 -7.93
C GLY A 289 27.08 16.53 -6.64
N LEU A 290 25.86 16.37 -6.13
CA LEU A 290 25.37 17.01 -4.92
C LEU A 290 25.45 16.05 -3.72
N THR A 291 25.74 16.60 -2.53
CA THR A 291 25.61 15.89 -1.25
C THR A 291 24.25 16.21 -0.64
N LEU A 292 23.45 15.19 -0.32
CA LEU A 292 22.17 15.36 0.36
C LEU A 292 22.34 15.46 1.88
N PRO A 293 21.36 16.04 2.60
CA PRO A 293 21.34 15.94 4.06
C PRO A 293 21.42 14.47 4.52
N GLY A 294 22.23 14.21 5.55
CA GLY A 294 22.46 12.88 6.10
C GLY A 294 23.49 12.02 5.35
N GLU A 295 24.06 12.51 4.24
CA GLU A 295 25.17 11.86 3.55
C GLU A 295 26.50 12.55 3.91
N GLU A 296 27.54 11.74 4.19
CA GLU A 296 28.92 12.20 4.46
C GLU A 296 29.74 12.34 3.16
#